data_AF-A0A6A6L5Y1-F1
#
_entry.id   AF-A0A6A6L5Y1-F1
#
_cell.length_a   1.000
_cell.length_b   1.000
_cell.length_c   1.000
_cell.angle_alpha   90.00
_cell.angle_beta   90.00
_cell.angle_gamma   90.00
#
_symmetry.space_group_name_H-M   'P 1'
#
loop_
_entity.id
_entity.type
_entity.pdbx_description
1 polymer ?
#
loop_
_entity_poly.entity_id
_entity_poly.type
_entity_poly.pdbx_seq_one_letter_code
_entity_poly.pdbx_strand_id
1 'polypeptide(L)'
;MRSLQVVAVATVGKPFDPSLHEAIAREESQEYKEGIVIQEFQRGFLLGNRLIRPAMVKVSTGPGRKKASLSNEQPATAARVDDR
;
A
#
# COMPACT_ATOMS: atom_id res chain seq x y z
N MET A 1 33.50 -18.31 -12.19
CA MET A 1 32.72 -17.83 -11.02
C MET A 1 31.29 -17.61 -11.48
N ARG A 2 30.27 -18.25 -10.89
CA ARG A 2 28.86 -18.01 -11.24
C ARG A 2 28.39 -16.76 -10.49
N SER A 3 28.03 -15.70 -11.20
CA SER A 3 27.35 -14.54 -10.63
C SER A 3 25.90 -14.93 -10.32
N LEU A 4 25.48 -14.77 -9.08
CA LEU A 4 24.07 -14.86 -8.71
C LEU A 4 23.39 -13.59 -9.22
N GLN A 5 22.45 -13.71 -10.14
CA GLN A 5 21.72 -12.58 -10.77
C GLN A 5 20.69 -11.98 -9.79
N VAL A 6 21.19 -11.44 -8.67
CA VAL A 6 20.35 -10.82 -7.64
C VAL A 6 20.16 -9.34 -7.97
N VAL A 7 18.90 -8.90 -8.06
CA VAL A 7 18.51 -7.53 -8.35
C VAL A 7 17.69 -6.99 -7.19
N ALA A 8 18.02 -5.79 -6.72
CA ALA A 8 17.23 -5.10 -5.71
C ALA A 8 15.93 -4.57 -6.31
N VAL A 9 14.82 -4.72 -5.58
CA VAL A 9 13.53 -4.17 -5.98
C VAL A 9 13.56 -2.64 -5.85
N ALA A 10 13.14 -1.92 -6.90
CA ALA A 10 13.07 -0.46 -6.85
C ALA A 10 11.83 0.00 -6.10
N THR A 11 12.02 0.73 -5.00
CA THR A 11 10.97 1.08 -4.04
C THR A 11 10.63 2.57 -4.06
N VAL A 12 11.45 3.43 -3.45
CA VAL A 12 11.14 4.85 -3.23
C VAL A 12 10.84 5.58 -4.54
N GLY A 13 9.71 6.30 -4.56
CA GLY A 13 9.23 7.04 -5.74
C GLY A 13 8.57 6.18 -6.82
N LYS A 14 8.48 4.86 -6.63
CA LYS A 14 7.74 3.94 -7.51
C LYS A 14 6.33 3.67 -6.98
N PRO A 15 5.37 3.31 -7.85
CA PRO A 15 4.08 2.82 -7.41
C PRO A 15 4.24 1.55 -6.57
N PHE A 16 3.39 1.42 -5.55
CA PHE A 16 3.32 0.23 -4.72
C PHE A 16 2.76 -0.94 -5.56
N ASP A 17 3.50 -2.05 -5.59
CA ASP A 17 3.09 -3.30 -6.22
C ASP A 17 3.04 -4.40 -5.15
N PRO A 18 1.85 -4.92 -4.78
CA PRO A 18 1.70 -5.99 -3.80
C PRO A 18 2.51 -7.26 -4.12
N SER A 19 2.86 -7.47 -5.38
CA SER A 19 3.63 -8.64 -5.83
C SER A 19 5.11 -8.55 -5.45
N LEU A 20 5.62 -7.34 -5.25
CA LEU A 20 7.05 -7.04 -5.02
C LEU A 20 7.29 -6.30 -3.70
N HIS A 21 6.25 -5.68 -3.14
CA HIS A 21 6.31 -4.81 -1.99
C HIS A 21 5.34 -5.25 -0.89
N GLU A 22 5.77 -5.04 0.35
CA GLU A 22 4.97 -5.26 1.55
C GLU A 22 4.80 -3.92 2.27
N ALA A 23 3.57 -3.40 2.25
CA ALA A 23 3.25 -2.12 2.88
C ALA A 23 3.02 -2.30 4.39
N ILE A 24 4.00 -1.91 5.21
CA ILE A 24 3.91 -2.02 6.67
C ILE A 24 3.27 -0.79 7.33
N ALA A 25 3.27 0.34 6.62
CA ALA A 25 2.70 1.58 7.09
C ALA A 25 2.20 2.43 5.92
N ARG A 26 1.20 3.26 6.19
CA ARG A 26 0.66 4.25 5.26
C ARG A 26 0.69 5.62 5.93
N GLU A 27 1.15 6.64 5.22
CA GLU A 27 1.31 7.99 5.75
C GLU A 27 0.90 9.03 4.72
N GLU A 28 0.34 10.14 5.18
CA GLU A 28 -0.02 11.26 4.32
C GLU A 28 1.25 11.95 3.84
N SER A 29 1.41 12.08 2.52
CA SER A 29 2.53 12.80 1.92
C SER A 29 2.02 13.88 0.99
N GLN A 30 2.54 15.10 1.16
CA GLN A 30 2.29 16.21 0.23
C GLN A 30 3.18 16.13 -1.02
N GLU A 31 4.28 15.39 -0.93
CA GLU A 31 5.25 15.25 -2.02
C GLU A 31 4.84 14.12 -2.99
N TYR A 32 4.28 13.03 -2.45
CA TYR A 32 3.94 11.83 -3.22
C TYR A 32 2.43 11.60 -3.27
N LYS A 33 1.93 11.28 -4.46
CA LYS A 33 0.52 10.88 -4.67
C LYS A 33 0.18 9.59 -3.92
N GLU A 34 -1.11 9.37 -3.71
CA GLU A 34 -1.63 8.11 -3.15
C GLU A 34 -1.11 6.90 -3.93
N GLY A 35 -0.67 5.87 -3.20
CA GLY A 35 -0.18 4.62 -3.79
C GLY A 35 1.31 4.65 -4.20
N ILE A 36 2.04 5.73 -3.94
CA ILE A 36 3.48 5.80 -4.18
C ILE A 36 4.27 5.42 -2.92
N VAL A 37 5.35 4.67 -3.07
CA VAL A 37 6.26 4.35 -1.96
C VAL A 37 7.06 5.59 -1.57
N ILE A 38 6.96 5.99 -0.30
CA ILE A 38 7.64 7.17 0.25
C ILE A 38 8.89 6.82 1.02
N GLN A 39 8.97 5.61 1.58
CA GLN A 39 10.10 5.17 2.36
C GLN A 39 10.28 3.66 2.26
N GLU A 40 11.53 3.21 2.16
CA GLU A 40 11.92 1.82 2.26
C GLU A 40 12.46 1.52 3.66
N PHE A 41 11.92 0.51 4.32
CA PHE A 41 12.43 0.00 5.60
C PHE A 41 13.36 -1.19 5.39
N GLN A 42 13.06 -2.03 4.39
CA GLN A 42 13.86 -3.21 4.10
C GLN A 42 13.87 -3.51 2.60
N ARG A 43 15.06 -3.68 2.03
CA ARG A 43 15.24 -3.95 0.60
C ARG A 43 14.67 -5.28 0.15
N GLY A 44 13.86 -5.29 -0.89
CA GLY A 44 13.42 -6.51 -1.57
C GLY A 44 14.49 -7.02 -2.53
N PHE A 45 14.48 -8.32 -2.81
CA PHE A 45 15.43 -8.94 -3.75
C PHE A 45 14.73 -9.94 -4.68
N LEU A 46 15.10 -9.85 -5.96
CA LEU A 46 14.78 -10.78 -7.03
C LEU A 46 16.03 -11.58 -7.39
N LEU A 47 15.88 -12.88 -7.66
CA LEU A 47 16.93 -13.71 -8.26
C LEU A 47 16.43 -14.19 -9.62
N GLY A 48 16.99 -13.61 -10.68
CA GLY A 48 16.40 -13.72 -12.01
C GLY A 48 14.96 -13.20 -11.98
N ASN A 49 13.99 -14.08 -12.24
CA ASN A 49 12.56 -13.74 -12.27
C ASN A 49 11.82 -14.18 -10.99
N ARG A 50 12.54 -14.69 -9.98
CA ARG A 50 11.95 -15.20 -8.74
C ARG A 50 12.10 -14.19 -7.61
N LEU A 51 11.00 -13.85 -6.95
CA LEU A 51 11.03 -13.09 -5.71
C LEU A 51 11.61 -13.93 -4.58
N ILE A 52 12.73 -13.46 -4.01
CA ILE A 52 13.29 -14.05 -2.80
C ILE A 52 12.61 -13.45 -1.58
N ARG A 53 12.46 -12.12 -1.58
CA ARG A 53 11.81 -11.38 -0.51
C ARG A 53 11.19 -10.09 -1.02
N PRO A 54 9.94 -9.75 -0.62
CA PRO A 54 9.37 -8.45 -0.90
C PRO A 54 10.14 -7.33 -0.19
N ALA A 55 10.03 -6.12 -0.71
CA ALA A 55 10.56 -4.94 -0.03
C ALA A 55 9.55 -4.43 0.99
N MET A 56 9.97 -4.19 2.24
CA MET A 56 9.12 -3.59 3.25
C MET A 56 9.13 -2.08 3.10
N VAL A 57 7.97 -1.50 2.84
CA VAL A 57 7.83 -0.11 2.43
C VAL A 57 6.73 0.62 3.19
N LYS A 58 6.86 1.94 3.22
CA LYS A 58 5.80 2.88 3.59
C LYS A 58 5.18 3.47 2.33
N VAL A 59 3.85 3.53 2.27
CA VAL A 59 3.10 4.01 1.09
C VAL A 59 2.39 5.32 1.42
N SER A 60 2.39 6.25 0.47
CA SER A 60 1.64 7.50 0.58
C SER A 60 0.14 7.27 0.45
N THR A 61 -0.66 7.94 1.28
CA THR A 61 -2.12 8.09 1.10
C THR A 61 -2.49 9.37 0.34
N GLY A 62 -1.49 10.08 -0.21
CA GLY A 62 -1.63 11.35 -0.89
C GLY A 62 -1.78 12.55 0.06
N PRO A 63 -1.76 13.78 -0.48
CA PRO A 63 -2.10 14.98 0.27
C PRO A 63 -3.59 14.91 0.58
N GLY A 64 -3.93 14.50 1.81
CA GLY A 64 -5.29 14.17 2.22
C GLY A 64 -6.33 15.16 1.71
N ARG A 65 -7.10 14.75 0.69
CA ARG A 65 -8.47 15.28 0.56
C ARG A 65 -9.23 14.67 1.72
N LYS A 66 -9.58 15.50 2.70
CA LYS A 66 -10.50 15.10 3.78
C LYS A 66 -11.69 14.29 3.23
N LYS A 67 -11.74 13.01 3.62
CA LYS A 67 -12.85 12.02 3.60
C LYS A 67 -13.52 11.62 2.27
N ALA A 68 -13.41 10.33 1.92
CA ALA A 68 -14.47 9.42 1.45
C ALA A 68 -13.77 8.05 1.25
N SER A 69 -13.98 6.96 2.01
CA SER A 69 -15.24 6.29 2.35
C SER A 69 -15.01 5.33 3.54
N LEU A 70 -15.51 5.69 4.72
CA LEU A 70 -15.84 4.73 5.76
C LEU A 70 -17.34 4.45 5.62
N SER A 71 -17.69 3.27 5.13
CA SER A 71 -18.91 2.47 5.40
C SER A 71 -19.27 1.68 4.15
N ASN A 72 -18.99 0.38 4.18
CA ASN A 72 -19.81 -0.54 3.42
C ASN A 72 -21.16 -0.55 4.14
N GLU A 73 -22.19 -0.07 3.45
CA GLU A 73 -23.56 -0.05 3.96
C GLU A 73 -24.07 -1.49 4.14
N GLN A 74 -24.76 -1.72 5.24
CA GLN A 74 -25.71 -2.82 5.34
C GLN A 74 -27.02 -2.25 5.91
N PRO A 75 -28.05 -2.00 5.07
CA PRO A 75 -29.35 -1.53 5.51
C PRO A 75 -30.33 -2.71 5.64
N ALA A 76 -30.95 -2.85 6.82
CA ALA A 76 -32.23 -3.50 7.09
C ALA A 76 -32.42 -3.42 8.62
N THR A 77 -33.45 -2.82 9.22
CA THR A 77 -34.85 -2.72 8.81
C THR A 77 -35.52 -1.65 9.68
N ALA A 78 -36.24 -0.73 9.06
CA ALA A 78 -37.22 0.13 9.72
C ALA A 78 -38.56 -0.62 9.89
N ALA A 79 -39.16 -0.54 11.08
CA ALA A 79 -40.59 -0.78 11.40
C ALA A 79 -40.70 -0.73 12.94
N ARG A 80 -41.51 0.07 13.64
CA ARG A 80 -42.72 0.87 13.38
C ARG A 80 -42.74 1.99 14.45
N VAL A 81 -42.88 3.26 14.10
CA VAL A 81 -44.08 4.11 14.31
C VAL A 81 -45.10 3.50 15.29
N ASP A 82 -45.40 4.19 16.40
CA ASP A 82 -46.76 4.63 16.77
C ASP A 82 -46.83 5.27 18.19
N ASP A 83 -47.22 6.55 18.18
CA ASP A 83 -47.97 7.36 19.16
C ASP A 83 -48.44 6.75 20.51
N ARG A 84 -47.99 7.33 21.63
CA ARG A 84 -48.85 7.95 22.68
C ARG A 84 -48.08 8.61 23.81
#